data_AF-F6GEM2-F1
#
_entry.id   AF-F6GEM2-F1
#
_cell.length_a   1.000
_cell.length_b   1.000
_cell.length_c   1.000
_cell.angle_alpha   90.00
_cell.angle_beta   90.00
_cell.angle_gamma   90.00
#
_symmetry.space_group_name_H-M   'P 1'
#
loop_
_entity.id
_entity.type
_entity.pdbx_description
1 polymer ?
#
loop_
_entity_poly.entity_id
_entity_poly.type
_entity_poly.pdbx_seq_one_letter_code
_entity_poly.pdbx_strand_id
1 'polypeptide(L)' 'MRKVYNSFEDIELDLKRLDLERQIAKEELKAVKGELKESLQPSQWMQTGIKVAGKLGSMVLLKKLFKR' A
#
# COMPACT_ATOMS: atom_id res chain seq x y z
N MET A 1 29.80 7.62 8.25
CA MET A 1 30.79 8.71 8.47
C MET A 1 30.09 9.90 9.09
N ARG A 2 30.71 10.59 10.04
CA ARG A 2 30.18 11.83 10.61
C ARG A 2 30.47 12.96 9.61
N LYS A 3 29.44 13.70 9.15
CA LYS A 3 29.67 14.89 8.32
C LYS A 3 30.41 15.93 9.16
N VAL A 4 31.49 16.48 8.61
CA VAL A 4 32.21 17.62 9.19
C VAL A 4 31.69 18.86 8.47
N TYR A 5 31.03 19.74 9.21
CA TYR A 5 30.55 21.02 8.69
C TYR A 5 31.63 22.08 8.90
N ASN A 6 31.92 22.87 7.88
CA ASN A 6 32.98 23.88 7.93
C ASN A 6 32.41 25.29 8.14
N SER A 7 31.11 25.48 7.93
CA SER A 7 30.40 26.74 8.14
C SER A 7 28.97 26.54 8.65
N PHE A 8 28.36 27.60 9.18
CA PHE A 8 26.93 27.61 9.50
C PHE A 8 26.05 27.50 8.24
N GLU A 9 26.51 28.02 7.11
CA GLU A 9 25.82 27.92 5.82
C GLU A 9 25.70 26.46 5.36
N ASP A 10 26.75 25.66 5.56
CA ASP A 10 26.72 24.21 5.28
C ASP A 10 25.65 23.50 6.11
N ILE A 11 25.52 23.89 7.38
CA ILE A 11 24.52 23.34 8.30
C ILE A 11 23.12 23.71 7.85
N GLU A 12 22.88 24.99 7.52
CA GLU A 12 21.58 25.46 7.06
C GLU A 12 21.15 24.82 5.74
N LEU A 13 22.07 24.66 4.79
CA LEU A 13 21.82 23.97 3.54
C LEU A 13 21.43 22.52 3.76
N ASP A 14 22.13 21.80 4.65
CA ASP A 14 21.83 20.41 4.95
C ASP A 14 20.49 20.27 5.70
N LEU A 15 20.19 21.19 6.63
CA LEU A 15 18.88 21.24 7.30
C LEU A 15 17.74 21.49 6.32
N LYS A 16 17.91 22.41 5.37
CA LYS A 16 16.93 22.66 4.30
C LYS A 16 16.74 21.42 3.43
N ARG A 17 17.83 20.76 3.05
CA ARG A 17 17.77 19.50 2.30
C ARG A 17 17.00 18.42 3.05
N LEU A 18 17.34 18.19 4.33
CA LEU A 18 16.66 17.20 5.17
C LEU A 18 15.19 17.52 5.36
N ASP A 19 14.83 18.80 5.45
CA ASP A 19 13.43 19.20 5.50
C ASP A 19 12.67 18.87 4.21
N LEU A 20 13.28 19.13 3.05
CA LEU A 20 12.71 18.76 1.76
C LEU A 20 12.56 17.24 1.60
N GLU A 21 13.59 16.47 1.97
CA GLU A 21 13.55 15.00 1.98
C GLU A 21 12.42 14.49 2.89
N ARG A 22 12.23 15.11 4.05
CA ARG A 22 11.12 14.81 4.97
C ARG A 22 9.76 15.14 4.37
N GLN A 23 9.63 16.25 3.65
CA GLN A 23 8.39 16.62 2.99
C GLN A 23 8.04 15.62 1.87
N ILE A 24 9.03 15.25 1.04
CA ILE A 24 8.88 14.23 0.00
C ILE A 24 8.42 12.91 0.61
N ALA A 25 9.12 12.43 1.65
CA ALA A 25 8.77 11.17 2.33
C ALA A 25 7.34 11.19 2.91
N LYS A 26 6.86 12.35 3.40
CA LYS A 26 5.46 12.49 3.87
C LYS A 26 4.46 12.36 2.74
N GLU A 27 4.73 12.96 1.58
CA GLU A 27 3.85 12.86 0.41
C GLU A 27 3.84 11.43 -0.16
N GLU A 28 5.00 10.77 -0.25
CA GLU A 28 5.10 9.36 -0.64
C GLU A 28 4.28 8.46 0.31
N LEU A 29 4.39 8.67 1.62
CA LEU A 29 3.57 7.94 2.60
C LEU A 29 2.07 8.18 2.43
N LYS A 30 1.66 9.41 2.10
CA LYS A 30 0.25 9.72 1.80
C LYS A 30 -0.22 9.01 0.54
N ALA A 31 0.60 9.01 -0.51
CA ALA A 31 0.29 8.31 -1.76
C ALA A 31 0.11 6.81 -1.53
N VAL A 32 1.08 6.16 -0.87
CA VAL A 32 1.01 4.72 -0.52
C VAL A 32 -0.21 4.43 0.36
N LYS A 33 -0.52 5.28 1.35
CA LYS A 33 -1.71 5.12 2.18
C LYS A 33 -3.00 5.21 1.36
N GLY A 34 -3.05 6.10 0.37
CA GLY A 34 -4.15 6.22 -0.59
C GLY A 34 -4.35 4.94 -1.40
N GLU A 35 -3.28 4.44 -2.01
CA GLU A 35 -3.28 3.19 -2.79
C GLU A 35 -3.68 1.99 -1.94
N LEU A 36 -3.15 1.87 -0.72
CA LEU A 36 -3.54 0.81 0.21
C LEU A 36 -5.02 0.90 0.56
N LYS A 37 -5.51 2.10 0.88
CA LYS A 37 -6.93 2.31 1.20
C LYS A 37 -7.82 1.93 0.04
N GLU A 38 -7.43 2.24 -1.19
CA GLU A 38 -8.15 1.86 -2.41
C GLU A 38 -8.13 0.34 -2.61
N SER A 39 -6.94 -0.27 -2.59
CA SER A 39 -6.70 -1.71 -2.77
C SER A 39 -7.43 -2.59 -1.74
N LEU A 40 -7.58 -2.10 -0.51
CA LEU A 40 -8.25 -2.80 0.59
C LEU A 40 -9.75 -2.49 0.67
N GLN A 41 -10.30 -1.64 -0.21
CA GLN A 41 -11.73 -1.37 -0.19
C GLN A 41 -12.51 -2.67 -0.40
N PRO A 42 -13.51 -2.95 0.45
CA PRO A 42 -14.42 -4.08 0.28
C PRO A 42 -14.92 -4.25 -1.14
N SER A 43 -15.24 -3.16 -1.82
CA SER A 43 -15.69 -3.16 -3.23
C SER A 43 -14.76 -3.95 -4.18
N GLN A 44 -13.45 -3.85 -4.03
CA GLN A 44 -12.48 -4.47 -4.95
C GLN A 44 -12.29 -5.96 -4.68
N TRP A 45 -12.19 -6.37 -3.42
CA TRP A 45 -12.02 -7.80 -3.08
C TRP A 45 -13.36 -8.55 -2.95
N MET A 46 -14.49 -7.87 -2.76
CA MET A 46 -15.83 -8.48 -2.73
C MET A 46 -16.17 -9.15 -4.07
N GLN A 47 -15.86 -8.51 -5.20
CA GLN A 47 -16.09 -9.12 -6.52
C GLN A 47 -15.27 -10.39 -6.71
N THR A 48 -13.99 -10.36 -6.28
CA THR A 48 -13.10 -11.51 -6.35
C THR A 48 -13.55 -12.61 -5.39
N GLY A 49 -13.92 -12.26 -4.16
CA GLY A 49 -14.43 -13.18 -3.14
C GLY A 49 -15.72 -13.87 -3.57
N ILE A 50 -16.69 -13.13 -4.12
CA ILE A 50 -17.94 -13.68 -4.65
C ILE A 50 -17.66 -14.63 -5.82
N LYS A 51 -16.78 -14.28 -6.75
CA LYS A 51 -16.42 -15.16 -7.89
C LYS A 51 -15.77 -16.46 -7.42
N VAL A 52 -14.86 -16.39 -6.45
CA VAL A 52 -14.20 -17.58 -5.88
C VAL A 52 -15.17 -18.43 -5.09
N ALA A 53 -15.96 -17.82 -4.20
CA ALA A 53 -16.99 -18.50 -3.42
C ALA A 53 -18.05 -19.14 -4.31
N GLY A 54 -18.47 -18.47 -5.39
CA GLY A 54 -19.41 -18.99 -6.37
C GLY A 54 -18.87 -20.22 -7.12
N LYS A 55 -17.60 -20.21 -7.54
CA LYS A 55 -16.95 -21.37 -8.20
C LYS A 55 -16.77 -22.55 -7.25
N LEU A 56 -16.34 -22.30 -6.02
CA LEU A 56 -16.16 -23.37 -5.03
C LEU A 56 -17.51 -23.93 -4.57
N GLY A 57 -18.48 -23.04 -4.32
CA GLY A 57 -19.85 -23.41 -3.96
C GLY A 57 -20.52 -24.22 -5.06
N SER A 58 -20.43 -23.79 -6.32
CA SER A 58 -21.00 -24.54 -7.45
C SER A 58 -20.32 -25.91 -7.61
N MET A 59 -18.99 -26.00 -7.47
CA MET A 59 -18.28 -27.27 -7.54
C MET A 59 -18.72 -28.25 -6.44
N VAL A 60 -18.90 -27.77 -5.21
CA VAL A 60 -19.38 -28.59 -4.07
C VAL A 60 -20.84 -29.02 -4.27
N LEU A 61 -21.70 -28.12 -4.74
CA LEU A 61 -23.09 -28.43 -5.05
C LEU A 61 -23.21 -29.43 -6.19
N LEU A 62 -22.45 -29.26 -7.27
CA LEU A 62 -22.36 -30.23 -8.37
C LEU A 62 -21.86 -31.57 -7.85
N LYS A 63 -20.78 -31.62 -7.07
CA LYS A 63 -20.32 -32.87 -6.43
C LYS A 63 -21.42 -33.52 -5.60
N LYS A 64 -22.23 -32.75 -4.87
CA LYS A 64 -23.32 -33.28 -4.04
C LYS A 64 -24.51 -33.78 -4.89
N LEU A 65 -24.74 -33.20 -6.07
CA LEU A 65 -25.78 -33.62 -7.01
C LEU A 65 -25.38 -34.87 -7.82
N PHE A 66 -24.11 -34.98 -8.21
CA PHE A 66 -23.57 -36.14 -8.93
C PHE A 66 -23.21 -37.32 -8.00
N LYS A 67 -23.06 -37.07 -6.70
CA LYS A 67 -22.97 -38.11 -5.67
C LYS A 67 -24.38 -38.53 -5.25
N ARG A 68 -25.11 -39.10 -6.20
CA ARG A 68 -26.13 -40.12 -5.93
C ARG A 68 -25.44 -41.46 -5.71
#